data_AF-A0A0G0JHP9-F1
#
_entry.id   AF-A0A0G0JHP9-F1
#
_cell.length_a   1.000
_cell.length_b   1.000
_cell.length_c   1.000
_cell.angle_alpha   90.00
_cell.angle_beta   90.00
_cell.angle_gamma   90.00
#
_symmetry.space_group_name_H-M   'P 1'
#
loop_
_entity.id
_entity.type
_entity.pdbx_description
1 polymer ?
#
loop_
_entity_poly.entity_id
_entity_poly.type
_entity_poly.pdbx_seq_one_letter_code
_entity_poly.pdbx_strand_id
1 'polypeptide(L)'
;MDRIYHCANDRISIQFGGIISTVIFFLWTNFGVVLTTSMYPKTIEGLGQSYINGLPFITNQLAGNLIIVPALFVFTYALININFKLKFDKVKNILIKPKF
;
A
#
# COMPACT_ATOMS: atom_id res chain seq x y z
N MET A 1 14.00 -19.42 14.73
CA MET A 1 12.68 -18.82 15.06
C MET A 1 12.49 -17.47 14.37
N ASP A 2 13.56 -16.83 13.87
CA ASP A 2 13.62 -15.39 13.53
C ASP A 2 12.92 -14.97 12.23
N ARG A 3 12.82 -15.85 11.23
CA ARG A 3 12.25 -15.49 9.92
C ARG A 3 10.72 -15.30 9.95
N ILE A 4 10.02 -16.04 10.82
CA ILE A 4 8.56 -15.94 10.99
C ILE A 4 8.21 -14.67 11.76
N TYR A 5 8.99 -14.31 12.78
CA TYR A 5 8.79 -13.07 13.53
C TYR A 5 9.01 -11.82 12.68
N HIS A 6 10.04 -11.79 11.83
CA HIS A 6 10.24 -10.70 10.87
C HIS A 6 9.04 -10.55 9.93
N CYS A 7 8.56 -11.64 9.34
CA CYS A 7 7.42 -11.59 8.43
C CYS A 7 6.11 -11.14 9.12
N ALA A 8 5.89 -11.54 10.37
CA ALA A 8 4.75 -11.08 11.16
C ALA A 8 4.86 -9.58 11.51
N ASN A 9 6.06 -9.11 11.88
CA ASN A 9 6.33 -7.71 12.18
C ASN A 9 6.20 -6.81 10.95
N ASP A 10 6.63 -7.28 9.78
CA ASP A 10 6.51 -6.56 8.52
C ASP A 10 5.03 -6.38 8.12
N ARG A 11 4.20 -7.40 8.34
CA ARG A 11 2.74 -7.32 8.11
C ARG A 11 2.04 -6.31 9.02
N ILE A 12 2.44 -6.26 10.29
CA ILE A 12 1.92 -5.26 11.25
C ILE A 12 2.38 -3.86 10.85
N SER A 13 3.65 -3.73 10.44
CA SER A 13 4.24 -2.47 9.99
C SER A 13 3.54 -1.89 8.75
N ILE A 14 3.20 -2.74 7.77
CA ILE A 14 2.47 -2.32 6.56
C ILE A 14 1.08 -1.79 6.90
N GLN A 15 0.34 -2.46 7.79
CA GLN A 15 -0.99 -2.01 8.19
C GLN A 15 -0.95 -0.71 8.98
N PHE A 16 -0.01 -0.59 9.93
CA PHE A 16 0.17 0.63 10.70
C PHE A 16 0.58 1.82 9.82
N GLY A 17 1.49 1.58 8.86
CA GLY A 17 1.85 2.56 7.83
C GLY A 17 0.65 2.98 6.98
N GLY A 18 -0.23 2.03 6.62
CA GLY A 18 -1.47 2.31 5.88
C GLY A 18 -2.44 3.21 6.65
N ILE A 19 -2.58 3.04 7.96
CA ILE A 19 -3.43 3.89 8.80
C ILE A 19 -2.84 5.31 8.87
N ILE A 20 -1.55 5.43 9.18
CA ILE A 20 -0.88 6.73 9.25
C ILE A 20 -0.96 7.45 7.90
N SER A 21 -0.69 6.75 6.80
CA SER A 21 -0.79 7.28 5.45
C SER A 21 -2.19 7.82 5.16
N THR A 22 -3.24 7.09 5.57
CA THR A 22 -4.64 7.53 5.39
C THR A 22 -4.91 8.85 6.12
N VAL A 23 -4.46 8.97 7.38
CA VAL A 23 -4.67 10.18 8.18
C VAL A 23 -3.90 11.37 7.59
N ILE A 24 -2.61 11.19 7.26
CA ILE A 24 -1.79 12.25 6.68
C ILE A 24 -2.36 12.69 5.33
N PHE A 25 -2.73 11.74 4.47
CA PHE A 25 -3.32 12.04 3.18
C PHE A 25 -4.62 12.84 3.34
N PHE A 26 -5.53 12.38 4.21
CA PHE A 26 -6.79 13.08 4.49
C PHE A 26 -6.58 14.52 4.96
N LEU A 27 -5.64 14.74 5.89
CA LEU A 27 -5.30 16.07 6.37
C LEU A 27 -4.71 16.94 5.26
N TRP A 28 -3.71 16.41 4.56
CA TRP A 28 -2.96 17.14 3.55
C TRP A 28 -3.81 17.52 2.34
N THR A 29 -4.63 16.61 1.81
CA THR A 29 -5.40 16.87 0.59
C THR A 29 -6.55 17.82 0.81
N ASN A 30 -7.27 17.72 1.93
CA ASN A 30 -8.37 18.65 2.23
C ASN A 30 -7.84 20.06 2.50
N PHE A 31 -6.73 20.17 3.22
CA PHE A 31 -6.03 21.45 3.36
C PHE A 31 -5.58 22.00 2.00
N GLY A 32 -4.98 21.16 1.17
CA GLY A 32 -4.54 21.52 -0.18
C GLY A 32 -5.67 22.02 -1.08
N VAL A 33 -6.85 21.38 -1.05
CA VAL A 33 -8.02 21.80 -1.85
C VAL A 33 -8.42 23.23 -1.52
N VAL A 34 -8.47 23.60 -0.23
CA VAL A 34 -8.83 24.96 0.19
C VAL A 34 -7.81 26.00 -0.32
N LEU A 35 -6.52 25.65 -0.31
CA LEU A 35 -5.47 26.58 -0.76
C LEU A 35 -5.39 26.72 -2.28
N THR A 36 -5.52 25.61 -2.99
CA THR A 36 -5.20 25.51 -4.44
C THR A 36 -6.41 25.69 -5.34
N THR A 37 -7.62 25.48 -4.82
CA THR A 37 -8.85 25.55 -5.61
C THR A 37 -9.73 26.72 -5.19
N SER A 38 -10.82 26.92 -5.93
CA SER A 38 -11.91 27.85 -5.60
C SER A 38 -13.13 27.14 -4.99
N MET A 39 -13.02 25.86 -4.64
CA MET A 39 -14.15 25.03 -4.19
C MET A 39 -14.66 25.44 -2.80
N TYR A 40 -13.77 25.91 -1.93
CA TYR A 40 -14.12 26.39 -0.60
C TYR A 40 -13.52 27.78 -0.35
N PRO A 41 -14.15 28.61 0.50
CA PRO A 41 -13.56 29.86 0.96
C PRO A 41 -12.21 29.63 1.63
N LYS A 42 -11.24 30.53 1.42
CA LYS A 42 -9.91 30.51 2.06
C LYS A 42 -9.99 31.02 3.50
N THR A 43 -10.88 30.42 4.29
CA THR A 43 -11.15 30.76 5.68
C THR A 43 -11.16 29.48 6.52
N ILE A 44 -11.15 29.63 7.85
CA ILE A 44 -11.24 28.50 8.79
C ILE A 44 -12.55 27.72 8.58
N GLU A 45 -13.63 28.43 8.24
CA GLU A 45 -14.93 27.82 7.95
C GLU A 45 -14.89 26.97 6.68
N GLY A 46 -14.29 27.48 5.59
CA GLY A 46 -14.10 26.70 4.36
C GLY A 46 -13.19 25.48 4.57
N LEU A 47 -12.19 25.59 5.45
CA LEU A 47 -11.37 24.45 5.86
C LEU A 47 -12.19 23.39 6.59
N GLY A 48 -13.05 23.78 7.53
CA GLY A 48 -13.98 22.89 8.22
C GLY A 48 -14.93 22.17 7.25
N GLN A 49 -15.49 22.91 6.28
CA GLN A 49 -16.36 22.32 5.26
C GLN A 49 -15.63 21.31 4.38
N SER A 50 -14.39 21.60 3.96
CA SER A 50 -13.60 20.63 3.18
C SER A 50 -13.41 19.32 3.95
N TYR A 51 -13.08 19.38 5.24
CA TYR A 51 -12.90 18.18 6.06
C TYR A 51 -14.18 17.38 6.25
N ILE A 52 -15.30 18.05 6.53
CA ILE A 52 -16.60 17.38 6.71
C ILE A 52 -17.00 16.66 5.42
N ASN A 53 -16.89 17.34 4.27
CA ASN A 53 -17.20 16.76 2.97
C ASN A 53 -16.18 15.69 2.54
N GLY A 54 -14.97 15.72 3.11
CA GLY A 54 -13.94 14.71 2.91
C GLY A 54 -14.20 13.39 3.64
N LEU A 55 -15.00 13.39 4.73
CA LEU A 55 -15.20 12.21 5.59
C LEU A 55 -15.63 10.95 4.85
N PRO A 56 -16.54 10.98 3.85
CA PRO A 56 -16.92 9.78 3.11
C PRO A 56 -15.73 9.12 2.41
N PHE A 57 -14.74 9.89 1.97
CA PHE A 57 -13.59 9.39 1.22
C PHE A 57 -12.54 8.70 2.10
N ILE A 58 -12.49 9.01 3.41
CA ILE A 58 -11.50 8.41 4.32
C ILE A 58 -11.69 6.89 4.44
N THR A 59 -12.94 6.43 4.34
CA THR A 59 -13.28 5.01 4.46
C THR A 59 -12.73 4.20 3.28
N ASN A 60 -12.91 4.71 2.07
CA ASN A 60 -12.38 4.10 0.85
C ASN A 60 -10.85 4.11 0.84
N GLN A 61 -10.24 5.22 1.27
CA GLN A 61 -8.78 5.32 1.37
C GLN A 61 -8.22 4.31 2.40
N LEU A 62 -8.86 4.20 3.56
CA LEU A 62 -8.48 3.25 4.60
C LEU A 62 -8.61 1.80 4.11
N ALA A 63 -9.74 1.47 3.47
CA ALA A 63 -9.97 0.14 2.92
C ALA A 63 -8.92 -0.22 1.85
N GLY A 64 -8.58 0.73 0.97
CA GLY A 64 -7.50 0.55 0.00
C GLY A 64 -6.15 0.27 0.67
N ASN A 65 -5.80 1.05 1.69
CA ASN A 65 -4.54 0.88 2.42
C ASN A 65 -4.48 -0.41 3.24
N LEU A 66 -5.61 -0.92 3.74
CA LEU A 66 -5.65 -2.15 4.53
C LEU A 66 -5.83 -3.43 3.69
N ILE A 67 -6.41 -3.33 2.50
CA ILE A 67 -6.74 -4.51 1.67
C ILE A 67 -5.86 -4.55 0.43
N ILE A 68 -5.87 -3.50 -0.37
CA ILE A 68 -5.21 -3.48 -1.69
C ILE A 68 -3.69 -3.47 -1.52
N VAL A 69 -3.15 -2.64 -0.62
CA VAL A 69 -1.70 -2.53 -0.42
C VAL A 69 -1.09 -3.87 0.05
N PRO A 70 -1.61 -4.55 1.10
CA PRO A 70 -1.08 -5.86 1.47
C PRO A 70 -1.29 -6.92 0.38
N ALA A 71 -2.43 -6.91 -0.33
CA ALA A 71 -2.69 -7.85 -1.41
C ALA A 71 -1.69 -7.70 -2.55
N LEU A 72 -1.38 -6.46 -2.97
CA LEU A 72 -0.36 -6.16 -3.97
C LEU A 72 1.03 -6.61 -3.52
N PHE A 73 1.38 -6.40 -2.26
CA PHE A 73 2.66 -6.85 -1.72
C PHE A 73 2.79 -8.38 -1.77
N VAL A 74 1.76 -9.12 -1.36
CA VAL A 74 1.73 -10.58 -1.43
C VAL A 74 1.79 -11.06 -2.89
N PHE A 75 1.01 -10.45 -3.78
CA PHE A 75 0.95 -10.81 -5.18
C PHE A 75 2.30 -10.62 -5.88
N THR A 76 2.94 -9.46 -5.70
CA THR A 76 4.25 -9.18 -6.28
C THR A 76 5.34 -10.09 -5.71
N TYR A 77 5.33 -10.34 -4.40
CA TYR A 77 6.22 -11.31 -3.77
C TYR A 77 6.04 -12.73 -4.35
N ALA A 78 4.80 -13.18 -4.54
CA ALA A 78 4.52 -14.48 -5.13
C ALA A 78 5.02 -14.59 -6.58
N LEU A 79 4.76 -13.56 -7.42
CA LEU A 79 5.23 -13.53 -8.81
C LEU A 79 6.76 -13.61 -8.92
N ILE A 80 7.48 -12.85 -8.08
CA ILE A 80 8.95 -12.88 -8.06
C ILE A 80 9.46 -14.29 -7.71
N ASN A 81 8.86 -14.92 -6.70
CA ASN A 81 9.26 -16.27 -6.29
C ASN A 81 8.94 -17.35 -7.32
N ILE A 82 7.79 -17.26 -8.01
CA ILE A 82 7.46 -18.16 -9.12
C ILE A 82 8.47 -18.02 -10.25
N ASN A 83 8.76 -16.79 -10.69
CA ASN A 83 9.74 -16.53 -11.75
C ASN A 83 11.14 -17.02 -11.37
N PHE A 84 11.55 -16.81 -10.12
CA PHE A 84 12.83 -17.30 -9.62
C PHE A 84 12.89 -18.83 -9.62
N LYS A 85 11.84 -19.50 -9.15
CA LYS A 85 11.73 -20.97 -9.14
C LYS A 85 11.78 -21.54 -10.55
N LEU A 86 11.04 -20.97 -11.50
CA LEU A 86 11.05 -21.40 -12.91
C LEU A 86 12.45 -21.27 -13.53
N LYS A 87 13.15 -20.15 -13.26
CA LYS A 87 14.52 -19.95 -13.74
C LYS A 87 15.49 -20.97 -13.13
N PHE A 88 15.35 -21.24 -11.83
CA PHE A 88 16.14 -22.23 -11.12
C PHE A 88 15.91 -23.65 -11.66
N ASP A 89 14.65 -24.06 -11.83
CA ASP A 89 14.29 -25.38 -12.34
C ASP A 89 14.79 -25.57 -13.78
N LYS A 90 14.73 -24.53 -14.61
CA LYS A 90 15.30 -24.56 -15.98
C LYS A 90 16.81 -24.77 -15.97
N VAL A 91 17.55 -24.05 -15.13
CA VAL A 91 19.01 -24.22 -15.00
C VAL A 91 19.34 -25.61 -14.46
N LYS A 92 18.66 -26.06 -13.41
CA LYS A 92 18.84 -27.39 -12.83
C LYS A 92 18.61 -28.50 -13.87
N ASN A 93 17.56 -28.39 -14.69
CA ASN A 93 17.28 -29.37 -15.74
C ASN A 93 18.32 -29.37 -16.87
N ILE A 94 18.98 -28.24 -17.15
CA ILE A 94 20.12 -28.18 -18.10
C ILE A 94 21.35 -28.86 -17.49
N LEU A 95 21.64 -28.60 -16.22
CA LEU A 95 22.82 -29.13 -15.53
C LEU A 95 22.74 -30.65 -15.27
N ILE A 96 21.54 -31.16 -15.01
CA ILE A 96 21.32 -32.58 -14.71
C ILE A 96 21.03 -33.41 -15.97
N LYS A 97 20.74 -32.77 -17.12
CA LYS A 97 20.54 -33.51 -18.37
C LYS A 97 21.85 -34.21 -18.76
N PRO A 98 21.85 -35.55 -18.92
CA PRO A 98 23.03 -36.25 -19.39
C PRO A 98 23.36 -35.74 -20.81
N LYS A 99 24.60 -35.29 -21.01
CA LYS A 99 25.15 -35.08 -22.35
C LYS A 99 25.40 -36.47 -22.93
N PHE A 100 24.52 -36.89 -23.84
CA PHE A 100 24.83 -37.99 -24.76
C PHE A 100 25.90 -37.54 -25.75
#